data_AF-S4REP7-F1
#
_entry.id   AF-S4REP7-F1
#
_cell.length_a   1.000
_cell.length_b   1.000
_cell.length_c   1.000
_cell.angle_alpha   90.00
_cell.angle_beta   90.00
_cell.angle_gamma   90.00
#
_symmetry.space_group_name_H-M   'P 1'
#
loop_
_entity.id
_entity.type
_entity.pdbx_description
1 polymer ?
#
loop_
_entity_poly.entity_id
_entity_poly.type
_entity_poly.pdbx_seq_one_letter_code
_entity_poly.pdbx_strand_id
1 'polypeptide(L)'
;VFPHGLPEEYTFIAVFKVQKGSQEDNWILWQVVDKYGISQVSLRLDGEAKTLEFSALGRQRDRVGAVFKGPLVGQLFDQRWHRLELHVEPTRTSLHVDCQPGVTRATEPKEDIAIDGFTLLGSSVNSDASAEVDILKLAIYCDSRHAELESCCDIPG
;
A
#
# COMPACT_ATOMS: atom_id res chain seq x y z
N VAL A 1 9.22 13.96 1.83
CA VAL A 1 9.74 12.57 1.97
C VAL A 1 10.32 12.06 0.65
N PHE A 2 9.74 12.41 -0.51
CA PHE A 2 10.23 11.98 -1.83
C PHE A 2 10.64 13.19 -2.69
N PRO A 3 11.87 13.74 -2.54
CA PRO A 3 12.27 14.97 -3.23
C PRO A 3 12.43 14.79 -4.76
N HIS A 4 12.50 13.56 -5.23
CA HIS A 4 12.62 13.21 -6.65
C HIS A 4 11.46 12.32 -7.12
N GLY A 5 10.36 12.31 -6.38
CA GLY A 5 9.25 11.38 -6.63
C GLY A 5 9.57 9.95 -6.21
N LEU A 6 8.77 9.02 -6.72
CA LEU A 6 9.01 7.58 -6.56
C LEU A 6 9.71 7.06 -7.82
N PRO A 7 10.67 6.14 -7.69
CA PRO A 7 11.26 5.49 -8.86
C PRO A 7 10.21 4.69 -9.63
N GLU A 8 10.47 4.41 -10.92
CA GLU A 8 9.56 3.64 -11.79
C GLU A 8 9.28 2.23 -11.23
N GLU A 9 10.26 1.67 -10.51
CA GLU A 9 10.13 0.44 -9.75
C GLU A 9 10.53 0.65 -8.28
N TYR A 10 9.79 0.03 -7.36
CA TYR A 10 10.09 0.08 -5.93
C TYR A 10 9.41 -1.06 -5.17
N THR A 11 9.85 -1.28 -3.94
CA THR A 11 9.10 -2.10 -2.98
C THR A 11 8.62 -1.26 -1.82
N PHE A 12 7.32 -1.31 -1.53
CA PHE A 12 6.73 -0.81 -0.30
C PHE A 12 6.57 -1.97 0.69
N ILE A 13 7.05 -1.79 1.92
CA ILE A 13 6.90 -2.76 3.01
C ILE A 13 6.15 -2.10 4.15
N ALA A 14 5.16 -2.80 4.71
CA ALA A 14 4.53 -2.43 5.96
C ALA A 14 4.37 -3.64 6.90
N VAL A 15 4.63 -3.43 8.19
CA VAL A 15 4.25 -4.38 9.24
C VAL A 15 3.22 -3.68 10.12
N PHE A 16 1.99 -4.19 10.11
CA PHE A 16 0.85 -3.53 10.75
C PHE A 16 -0.16 -4.55 11.30
N LYS A 17 -1.05 -4.07 12.17
CA LYS A 17 -2.17 -4.84 12.71
C LYS A 17 -3.42 -3.96 12.68
N VAL A 18 -4.46 -4.45 12.00
CA VAL A 18 -5.76 -3.77 11.90
C VAL A 18 -6.53 -3.97 13.19
N GLN A 19 -6.97 -2.87 13.84
CA GLN A 19 -7.79 -2.98 15.05
C GLN A 19 -9.24 -3.30 14.71
N LYS A 20 -9.98 -3.70 15.73
CA LYS A 20 -11.41 -3.97 15.64
C LYS A 20 -12.22 -2.81 15.04
N GLY A 21 -11.88 -1.55 15.37
CA GLY A 21 -12.60 -0.40 14.84
C GLY A 21 -12.49 -0.25 13.32
N SER A 22 -11.42 -0.72 12.69
CA SER A 22 -11.16 -0.52 11.25
C SER A 22 -11.19 -1.79 10.40
N GLN A 23 -11.69 -2.92 10.94
CA GLN A 23 -11.81 -4.17 10.19
C GLN A 23 -12.82 -4.13 9.06
N GLU A 24 -13.93 -3.44 9.27
CA GLU A 24 -15.02 -3.29 8.29
C GLU A 24 -15.00 -1.92 7.61
N ASP A 25 -14.06 -1.05 7.99
CA ASP A 25 -13.93 0.29 7.44
C ASP A 25 -13.03 0.32 6.20
N ASN A 26 -13.18 1.39 5.42
CA ASN A 26 -12.32 1.72 4.31
C ASN A 26 -11.32 2.78 4.72
N TRP A 27 -10.03 2.47 4.57
CA TRP A 27 -8.94 3.33 5.01
C TRP A 27 -7.70 3.16 4.15
N ILE A 28 -6.82 4.14 4.20
CA ILE A 28 -5.61 4.22 3.40
C ILE A 28 -4.41 4.04 4.32
N LEU A 29 -3.66 2.95 4.12
CA LEU A 29 -2.46 2.65 4.89
C LEU A 29 -1.36 3.67 4.61
N TRP A 30 -1.17 3.99 3.33
CA TRP A 30 -0.19 4.96 2.87
C TRP A 30 -0.70 5.65 1.61
N GLN A 31 -0.51 6.98 1.53
CA GLN A 31 -0.72 7.73 0.30
C GLN A 31 0.21 8.93 0.20
N VAL A 32 0.43 9.38 -1.03
CA VAL A 32 0.98 10.69 -1.34
C VAL A 32 -0.10 11.49 -2.04
N VAL A 33 -0.33 12.72 -1.59
CA VAL A 33 -1.25 13.69 -2.18
C VAL A 33 -0.47 14.91 -2.66
N ASP A 34 -0.95 15.59 -3.70
CA ASP A 34 -0.40 16.88 -4.12
C ASP A 34 -0.85 18.02 -3.20
N LYS A 35 -0.41 19.25 -3.48
CA LYS A 35 -0.80 20.44 -2.69
C LYS A 35 -2.31 20.73 -2.66
N TYR A 36 -3.08 20.15 -3.58
CA TYR A 36 -4.54 20.29 -3.67
C TYR A 36 -5.28 19.13 -2.98
N GLY A 37 -4.55 18.18 -2.38
CA GLY A 37 -5.11 17.00 -1.76
C GLY A 37 -5.48 15.90 -2.76
N ILE A 38 -5.08 16.01 -4.03
CA ILE A 38 -5.35 14.98 -5.03
C ILE A 38 -4.35 13.84 -4.84
N SER A 39 -4.86 12.65 -4.51
CA SER A 39 -4.03 11.44 -4.35
C SER A 39 -3.23 11.17 -5.62
N GLN A 40 -1.91 11.05 -5.48
CA GLN A 40 -0.96 10.73 -6.54
C GLN A 40 -0.70 9.22 -6.58
N VAL A 41 -0.57 8.62 -5.40
CA VAL A 41 -0.42 7.17 -5.20
C VAL A 41 -1.01 6.80 -3.84
N SER A 42 -1.65 5.64 -3.74
CA SER A 42 -2.26 5.16 -2.50
C SER A 42 -2.30 3.64 -2.42
N LEU A 43 -2.19 3.14 -1.19
CA LEU A 43 -2.46 1.77 -0.80
C LEU A 43 -3.64 1.74 0.17
N ARG A 44 -4.82 1.36 -0.35
CA ARG A 44 -6.08 1.35 0.38
C ARG A 44 -6.45 -0.07 0.81
N LEU A 45 -6.97 -0.20 2.03
CA LEU A 45 -7.66 -1.40 2.49
C LEU A 45 -9.16 -1.13 2.49
N ASP A 46 -9.92 -2.06 1.94
CA ASP A 46 -11.37 -2.07 1.96
C ASP A 46 -11.84 -3.18 2.89
N GLY A 47 -12.32 -2.79 4.07
CA GLY A 47 -12.71 -3.72 5.14
C GLY A 47 -13.95 -4.52 4.79
N GLU A 48 -14.94 -3.91 4.15
CA GLU A 48 -16.19 -4.59 3.77
C GLU A 48 -15.93 -5.62 2.66
N ALA A 49 -15.21 -5.23 1.61
CA ALA A 49 -14.91 -6.12 0.49
C ALA A 49 -13.72 -7.05 0.76
N LYS A 50 -12.99 -6.86 1.87
CA LYS A 50 -11.72 -7.52 2.20
C LYS A 50 -10.73 -7.47 1.04
N THR A 51 -10.56 -6.28 0.48
CA THR A 51 -9.66 -6.03 -0.65
C THR A 51 -8.54 -5.07 -0.29
N LEU A 52 -7.48 -5.14 -1.07
CA LEU A 52 -6.39 -4.19 -1.02
C LEU A 52 -6.18 -3.60 -2.40
N GLU A 53 -6.20 -2.28 -2.49
CA GLU A 53 -6.14 -1.54 -3.74
C GLU A 53 -4.86 -0.69 -3.76
N PHE A 54 -4.02 -0.99 -4.74
CA PHE A 54 -2.95 -0.10 -5.16
C PHE A 54 -3.48 0.80 -6.28
N SER A 55 -3.35 2.11 -6.12
CA SER A 55 -3.72 3.09 -7.14
C SER A 55 -2.63 4.12 -7.30
N ALA A 56 -2.38 4.55 -8.54
CA ALA A 56 -1.43 5.58 -8.92
C ALA A 56 -1.97 6.43 -10.07
N LEU A 57 -1.31 7.54 -10.37
CA LEU A 57 -1.54 8.31 -11.58
C LEU A 57 -0.89 7.60 -12.77
N GLY A 58 -1.64 7.38 -13.85
CA GLY A 58 -1.14 6.86 -15.11
C GLY A 58 -0.56 7.98 -15.99
N ARG A 59 0.22 7.60 -17.01
CA ARG A 59 0.81 8.58 -17.97
C ARG A 59 -0.24 9.37 -18.77
N GLN A 60 -1.47 8.88 -18.84
CA GLN A 60 -2.60 9.61 -19.45
C GLN A 60 -3.38 10.44 -18.42
N ARG A 61 -2.86 10.57 -17.19
CA ARG A 61 -3.49 11.20 -16.03
C ARG A 61 -4.81 10.54 -15.61
N ASP A 62 -4.97 9.28 -15.98
CA ASP A 62 -5.99 8.37 -15.51
C ASP A 62 -5.56 7.66 -14.21
N ARG A 63 -6.49 6.96 -13.58
CA ARG A 63 -6.19 6.11 -12.42
C ARG A 63 -5.79 4.73 -12.92
N VAL A 64 -4.58 4.31 -12.57
CA VAL A 64 -4.03 3.00 -12.90
C VAL A 64 -3.69 2.26 -11.61
N GLY A 65 -3.73 0.93 -11.61
CA GLY A 65 -3.54 0.20 -10.37
C GLY A 65 -3.95 -1.26 -10.41
N ALA A 66 -4.02 -1.85 -9.22
CA ALA A 66 -4.40 -3.24 -9.04
C ALA A 66 -5.23 -3.43 -7.77
N VAL A 67 -6.27 -4.24 -7.89
CA VAL A 67 -7.07 -4.71 -6.75
C VAL A 67 -6.72 -6.16 -6.45
N PHE A 68 -6.33 -6.41 -5.21
CA PHE A 68 -6.02 -7.71 -4.65
C PHE A 68 -7.16 -8.16 -3.73
N LYS A 69 -7.53 -9.44 -3.83
CA LYS A 69 -8.63 -10.04 -3.06
C LYS A 69 -8.39 -11.53 -2.86
N GLY A 70 -9.14 -12.12 -1.94
CA GLY A 70 -9.09 -13.54 -1.62
C GLY A 70 -8.45 -13.82 -0.25
N PRO A 71 -8.23 -15.10 0.12
CA PRO A 71 -7.84 -15.49 1.47
C PRO A 71 -6.57 -14.80 1.98
N LEU A 72 -5.57 -14.63 1.11
CA LEU A 72 -4.30 -13.95 1.42
C LEU A 72 -4.48 -12.48 1.85
N VAL A 73 -5.47 -11.79 1.28
CA VAL A 73 -5.78 -10.39 1.64
C VAL A 73 -6.75 -10.37 2.82
N GLY A 74 -7.69 -11.32 2.87
CA GLY A 74 -8.66 -11.42 3.96
C GLY A 74 -8.02 -11.59 5.34
N GLN A 75 -6.88 -12.30 5.43
CA GLN A 75 -6.17 -12.45 6.71
C GLN A 75 -5.66 -11.13 7.28
N LEU A 76 -5.37 -10.10 6.46
CA LEU A 76 -4.92 -8.79 6.94
C LEU A 76 -5.89 -8.13 7.94
N PHE A 77 -7.16 -8.57 7.96
CA PHE A 77 -8.23 -8.04 8.79
C PHE A 77 -8.52 -8.90 10.03
N ASP A 78 -7.61 -9.80 10.44
CA ASP A 78 -7.86 -10.77 11.51
C ASP A 78 -7.40 -10.33 12.92
N GLN A 79 -6.94 -9.08 13.07
CA GLN A 79 -6.39 -8.49 14.31
C GLN A 79 -5.02 -9.03 14.73
N ARG A 80 -4.30 -9.73 13.85
CA ARG A 80 -2.91 -10.11 14.07
C ARG A 80 -1.97 -9.19 13.30
N TRP A 81 -0.70 -9.29 13.66
CA TRP A 81 0.34 -8.61 12.93
C TRP A 81 0.55 -9.29 11.59
N HIS A 82 0.60 -8.48 10.53
CA HIS A 82 0.91 -8.93 9.19
C HIS A 82 2.03 -8.11 8.59
N ARG A 83 2.84 -8.78 7.77
CA ARG A 83 3.83 -8.14 6.91
C ARG A 83 3.30 -8.11 5.49
N LEU A 84 3.18 -6.91 4.94
CA LEU A 84 2.79 -6.67 3.56
C LEU A 84 3.99 -6.17 2.77
N GLU A 85 4.17 -6.73 1.57
CA GLU A 85 5.15 -6.26 0.60
C GLU A 85 4.44 -6.03 -0.74
N LEU A 86 4.57 -4.83 -1.27
CA LEU A 86 4.06 -4.44 -2.57
C LEU A 86 5.23 -4.14 -3.49
N HIS A 87 5.47 -5.02 -4.45
CA HIS A 87 6.50 -4.88 -5.47
C HIS A 87 5.87 -4.18 -6.67
N VAL A 88 6.30 -2.95 -6.93
CA VAL A 88 5.80 -2.13 -8.02
C VAL A 88 6.85 -2.13 -9.13
N GLU A 89 6.44 -2.63 -10.29
CA GLU A 89 7.22 -2.62 -11.52
C GLU A 89 6.51 -1.74 -12.58
N PRO A 90 7.16 -1.42 -13.71
CA PRO A 90 6.58 -0.53 -14.71
C PRO A 90 5.20 -0.97 -15.22
N THR A 91 5.00 -2.28 -15.41
CA THR A 91 3.78 -2.85 -16.03
C THR A 91 3.11 -3.95 -15.20
N ARG A 92 3.53 -4.15 -13.95
CA ARG A 92 2.90 -5.08 -13.02
C ARG A 92 3.10 -4.66 -11.58
N THR A 93 2.23 -5.17 -10.73
CA THR A 93 2.35 -5.04 -9.28
C THR A 93 2.12 -6.41 -8.64
N SER A 94 3.03 -6.81 -7.74
CA SER A 94 2.95 -8.06 -7.00
C SER A 94 2.75 -7.79 -5.52
N LEU A 95 1.77 -8.46 -4.91
CA LEU A 95 1.48 -8.39 -3.48
C LEU A 95 1.95 -9.68 -2.80
N HIS A 96 2.79 -9.56 -1.78
CA HIS A 96 3.13 -10.65 -0.87
C HIS A 96 2.61 -10.31 0.54
N VAL A 97 2.16 -11.34 1.26
CA VAL A 97 1.67 -11.21 2.65
C VAL A 97 2.30 -12.29 3.49
N ASP A 98 2.82 -11.92 4.66
CA ASP A 98 3.51 -12.80 5.62
C ASP A 98 4.59 -13.65 4.95
N CYS A 99 5.30 -13.03 4.00
CA CYS A 99 6.37 -13.62 3.20
C CYS A 99 5.97 -14.81 2.33
N GLN A 100 4.67 -15.00 2.14
CA GLN A 100 4.17 -15.89 1.12
C GLN A 100 4.03 -15.10 -0.18
N PRO A 101 4.64 -15.59 -1.29
CA PRO A 101 4.43 -14.97 -2.58
C PRO A 101 2.95 -15.02 -2.89
N GLY A 102 2.38 -13.85 -3.13
CA GLY A 102 0.95 -13.72 -3.31
C GLY A 102 0.56 -13.61 -4.77
N VAL A 103 -0.07 -12.51 -5.12
CA VAL A 103 -0.74 -12.33 -6.41
C VAL A 103 -0.03 -11.25 -7.19
N THR A 104 0.30 -11.53 -8.45
CA THR A 104 0.75 -10.52 -9.43
C THR A 104 -0.42 -10.09 -10.31
N ARG A 105 -0.53 -8.79 -10.54
CA ARG A 105 -1.50 -8.18 -11.46
C ARG A 105 -0.74 -7.33 -12.47
N ALA A 106 -1.18 -7.38 -13.73
CA ALA A 106 -0.74 -6.41 -14.73
C ALA A 106 -1.26 -5.03 -14.33
N THR A 107 -0.44 -4.00 -14.55
CA THR A 107 -0.79 -2.60 -14.32
C THR A 107 -0.25 -1.78 -15.48
N GLU A 108 -0.86 -0.63 -15.72
CA GLU A 108 -0.39 0.31 -16.74
C GLU A 108 0.83 1.12 -16.24
N PRO A 109 1.63 1.69 -17.16
CA PRO A 109 2.72 2.60 -16.82
C PRO A 109 2.23 3.78 -15.98
N LYS A 110 2.94 4.02 -14.87
CA LYS A 110 2.67 5.10 -13.93
C LYS A 110 3.36 6.39 -14.36
N GLU A 111 2.79 7.51 -13.96
CA GLU A 111 3.34 8.85 -14.08
C GLU A 111 4.12 9.22 -12.82
N ASP A 112 5.03 10.19 -12.96
CA ASP A 112 5.72 10.77 -11.82
C ASP A 112 4.72 11.47 -10.87
N ILE A 113 4.93 11.28 -9.57
CA ILE A 113 4.09 11.92 -8.55
C ILE A 113 4.43 13.41 -8.41
N ALA A 114 3.42 14.24 -8.15
CA ALA A 114 3.67 15.59 -7.65
C ALA A 114 4.29 15.53 -6.25
N ILE A 115 5.40 16.26 -6.05
CA ILE A 115 6.18 16.25 -4.79
C ILE A 115 5.90 17.45 -3.88
N ASP A 116 4.96 18.32 -4.26
CA ASP A 116 4.64 19.58 -3.57
C ASP A 116 3.51 19.45 -2.52
N GLY A 117 3.10 18.22 -2.20
CA GLY A 117 2.08 17.94 -1.19
C GLY A 117 2.58 17.15 0.01
N PHE A 118 1.79 16.16 0.46
CA PHE A 118 1.99 15.47 1.72
C PHE A 118 1.96 13.95 1.57
N THR A 119 2.63 13.26 2.48
CA THR A 119 2.49 11.81 2.67
C THR A 119 1.64 11.58 3.91
N LEU A 120 0.59 10.78 3.78
CA LEU A 120 -0.35 10.45 4.86
C LEU A 120 -0.30 8.95 5.15
N LEU A 121 -0.46 8.59 6.42
CA LEU A 121 -0.46 7.21 6.91
C LEU A 121 -1.73 6.96 7.73
N GLY A 122 -2.34 5.79 7.55
CA GLY A 122 -3.48 5.34 8.36
C GLY A 122 -4.65 6.33 8.37
N SER A 123 -5.05 6.87 7.23
CA SER A 123 -6.15 7.84 7.12
C SER A 123 -7.47 7.15 6.75
N SER A 124 -8.58 7.54 7.38
CA SER A 124 -9.92 7.09 6.97
C SER A 124 -10.27 7.62 5.58
N VAL A 125 -11.05 6.84 4.80
CA VAL A 125 -11.63 7.32 3.53
C VAL A 125 -12.91 8.13 3.78
N ASN A 126 -13.61 7.86 4.89
CA ASN A 126 -14.94 8.37 5.17
C ASN A 126 -14.95 9.59 6.09
N SER A 127 -13.80 9.97 6.66
CA SER A 127 -13.68 11.07 7.60
C SER A 127 -12.25 11.62 7.63
N ASP A 128 -12.07 12.80 8.24
CA ASP A 128 -10.75 13.38 8.49
C ASP A 128 -10.01 12.70 9.67
N ALA A 129 -10.57 11.62 10.23
CA ALA A 129 -9.96 10.87 11.32
C ALA A 129 -8.93 9.85 10.83
N SER A 130 -8.03 9.45 11.73
CA SER A 130 -7.13 8.31 11.51
C SER A 130 -7.89 6.99 11.65
N ALA A 131 -7.49 5.99 10.88
CA ALA A 131 -7.91 4.62 11.06
C ALA A 131 -7.30 4.04 12.35
N GLU A 132 -8.00 3.09 12.97
CA GLU A 132 -7.47 2.34 14.10
C GLU A 132 -6.54 1.23 13.60
N VAL A 133 -5.25 1.54 13.50
CA VAL A 133 -4.20 0.63 13.04
C VAL A 133 -2.93 0.79 13.88
N ASP A 134 -2.33 -0.34 14.28
CA ASP A 134 -0.97 -0.34 14.84
C ASP A 134 0.02 -0.53 13.68
N ILE A 135 1.01 0.36 13.56
CA ILE A 135 2.07 0.27 12.53
C ILE A 135 3.41 0.12 13.24
N LEU A 136 4.12 -0.98 12.95
CA LEU A 136 5.44 -1.27 13.49
C LEU A 136 6.56 -0.83 12.54
N LYS A 137 6.36 -1.05 11.23
CA LYS A 137 7.36 -0.75 10.19
C LYS A 137 6.66 -0.22 8.95
N LEU A 138 7.28 0.78 8.33
CA LEU A 138 6.97 1.20 6.97
C LEU A 138 8.27 1.60 6.29
N ALA A 139 8.54 1.01 5.13
CA ALA A 139 9.74 1.27 4.35
C ALA A 139 9.44 1.27 2.85
N ILE A 140 10.19 2.07 2.10
CA ILE A 140 10.16 2.05 0.63
C ILE A 140 11.60 1.92 0.15
N TYR A 141 11.83 0.93 -0.71
CA TYR A 141 13.13 0.66 -1.33
C TYR A 141 13.06 0.90 -2.83
N CYS A 142 14.13 1.45 -3.40
CA CYS A 142 14.19 1.79 -4.83
C CYS A 142 14.39 0.58 -5.77
N ASP A 143 14.46 -0.63 -5.23
CA ASP A 143 14.57 -1.86 -6.00
C ASP A 143 13.31 -2.69 -5.74
N SER A 144 12.61 -3.08 -6.81
CA SER A 144 11.38 -3.86 -6.75
C SER A 144 11.56 -5.25 -6.16
N ARG A 145 12.80 -5.74 -6.02
CA ARG A 145 13.13 -7.04 -5.43
C ARG A 145 13.79 -6.92 -4.05
N HIS A 146 13.90 -5.71 -3.51
CA HIS A 146 14.63 -5.49 -2.26
C HIS A 146 14.04 -6.29 -1.08
N ALA A 147 12.72 -6.48 -1.05
CA ALA A 147 12.11 -7.25 0.03
C ALA A 147 12.50 -8.73 0.05
N GLU A 148 13.00 -9.29 -1.07
CA GLU A 148 13.57 -10.65 -1.09
C GLU A 148 14.82 -10.77 -0.20
N LEU A 149 15.48 -9.66 0.13
CA LEU A 149 16.67 -9.60 0.97
C LEU A 149 16.35 -9.40 2.45
N GLU A 150 15.12 -9.05 2.79
CA GLU A 150 14.72 -8.84 4.17
C GLU A 150 14.18 -10.13 4.81
N SER A 151 14.62 -10.39 6.04
CA SER A 151 14.10 -11.51 6.82
C SER A 151 12.68 -11.22 7.33
N CYS A 152 11.82 -12.24 7.28
CA CYS A 152 10.43 -12.21 7.77
C CYS A 152 10.27 -12.26 9.29
N CYS A 153 11.35 -12.05 10.02
CA CYS A 153 11.41 -12.16 11.48
C CYS A 153 10.79 -10.95 12.20
N ASP A 154 10.32 -9.96 11.45
CA ASP A 154 9.78 -8.70 11.96
C ASP A 154 8.29 -8.81 12.35
N ILE A 155 7.62 -9.95 12.12
CA ILE A 155 6.21 -10.16 12.51
C ILE A 155 6.15 -10.54 14.00
N PRO A 156 5.59 -9.69 14.89
CA PRO A 156 5.35 -10.07 16.27
C PRO A 156 4.29 -11.18 16.34
N GLY A 157 4.55 -12.19 17.16
CA GLY A 157 3.68 -13.37 17.34
C GLY A 157 2.27 -13.05 17.82
#